data_AF-A0A7Y4QGR7-F1
#
_entry.id   AF-A0A7Y4QGR7-F1
#
_cell.length_a   1.000
_cell.length_b   1.000
_cell.length_c   1.000
_cell.angle_alpha   90.00
_cell.angle_beta   90.00
_cell.angle_gamma   90.00
#
_symmetry.space_group_name_H-M   'P 1'
#
loop_
_entity.id
_entity.type
_entity.pdbx_description
1 polymer ?
#
loop_
_entity_poly.entity_id
_entity_poly.type
_entity_poly.pdbx_seq_one_letter_code
_entity_poly.pdbx_strand_id
1 'polypeptide(L)'
;MKKMVSISDAEAVAASIGIEWKKVQFSVEDFRYGMEVEYEHGTHDPQTNVTNDDPLITGKIAWAHLKEYPDYYKRLRAMEAEAEAYWSKKNA
;
A
#
# COMPACT_ATOMS: atom_id res chain seq x y z
N MET A 1 -7.00 -11.79 -3.51
CA MET A 1 -5.55 -12.06 -3.64
C MET A 1 -4.90 -10.71 -3.88
N LYS A 2 -3.90 -10.30 -3.09
CA LYS A 2 -3.27 -8.97 -3.23
C LYS A 2 -2.65 -8.85 -4.63
N LYS A 3 -2.86 -7.71 -5.29
CA LYS A 3 -2.29 -7.43 -6.61
C LYS A 3 -0.78 -7.22 -6.45
N MET A 4 0.01 -8.05 -7.12
CA MET A 4 1.47 -7.97 -7.06
C MET A 4 1.97 -6.80 -7.90
N VAL A 5 2.97 -6.08 -7.40
CA VAL A 5 3.58 -4.95 -8.09
C VAL A 5 5.06 -5.24 -8.29
N SER A 6 5.57 -5.10 -9.52
CA SER A 6 7.00 -5.22 -9.76
C SER A 6 7.73 -3.98 -9.21
N ILE A 7 9.02 -4.13 -8.87
CA ILE A 7 9.83 -2.97 -8.46
C ILE A 7 9.86 -1.91 -9.57
N SER A 8 9.99 -2.31 -10.83
CA SER A 8 9.97 -1.40 -11.98
C SER A 8 8.66 -0.61 -12.11
N ASP A 9 7.51 -1.24 -11.85
CA ASP A 9 6.22 -0.54 -11.89
C ASP A 9 6.11 0.46 -10.75
N ALA A 10 6.56 0.08 -9.54
CA ALA A 10 6.58 0.98 -8.39
C ALA A 10 7.52 2.17 -8.63
N GLU A 11 8.70 1.97 -9.24
CA GLU A 11 9.61 3.04 -9.63
C GLU A 11 8.99 3.97 -10.68
N ALA A 12 8.31 3.42 -11.69
CA ALA A 12 7.64 4.21 -12.71
C ALA A 12 6.51 5.08 -12.14
N VAL A 13 5.73 4.54 -11.20
CA VAL A 13 4.68 5.28 -10.49
C VAL A 13 5.31 6.33 -9.58
N ALA A 14 6.30 5.97 -8.77
CA ALA A 14 7.01 6.90 -7.88
C ALA A 14 7.60 8.10 -8.64
N ALA A 15 8.20 7.85 -9.81
CA ALA A 15 8.69 8.89 -10.70
C ALA A 15 7.55 9.78 -11.23
N SER A 16 6.43 9.16 -11.66
CA SER A 16 5.26 9.87 -12.18
C SER A 16 4.57 10.77 -11.15
N ILE A 17 4.59 10.38 -9.87
CA ILE A 17 4.01 11.16 -8.77
C ILE A 17 5.01 12.12 -8.11
N GLY A 18 6.30 12.05 -8.48
CA GLY A 18 7.34 12.99 -8.03
C GLY A 18 8.04 12.62 -6.72
N ILE A 19 8.16 11.33 -6.37
CA ILE A 19 8.95 10.91 -5.22
C ILE A 19 10.44 11.12 -5.52
N GLU A 20 11.08 11.97 -4.72
CA GLU A 20 12.52 12.16 -4.72
C GLU A 20 13.17 11.25 -3.68
N TRP A 21 13.73 10.12 -4.10
CA TRP A 21 14.31 9.10 -3.21
C TRP A 21 15.35 9.64 -2.21
N LYS A 22 16.05 10.72 -2.55
CA LYS A 22 17.04 11.37 -1.65
C LYS A 22 16.41 12.19 -0.52
N LYS A 23 15.12 12.50 -0.60
CA LYS A 23 14.38 13.35 0.37
C LYS A 23 13.43 12.56 1.27
N VAL A 24 13.20 11.29 0.97
CA VAL A 24 12.30 10.41 1.72
C VAL A 24 13.09 9.45 2.62
N GLN A 25 12.43 8.91 3.64
CA GLN A 25 13.03 8.03 4.64
C GLN A 25 12.55 6.57 4.52
N PHE A 26 11.95 6.21 3.40
CA PHE A 26 11.45 4.86 3.08
C PHE A 26 12.10 4.35 1.79
N SER A 27 12.12 3.03 1.58
CA SER A 27 12.69 2.44 0.37
C SER A 27 11.65 2.26 -0.75
N VAL A 28 12.13 1.94 -1.96
CA VAL A 28 11.24 1.55 -3.06
C VAL A 28 10.42 0.30 -2.71
N GLU A 29 10.96 -0.63 -1.93
CA GLU A 29 10.24 -1.80 -1.43
C GLU A 29 9.12 -1.42 -0.45
N ASP A 30 9.36 -0.45 0.45
CA ASP A 30 8.31 0.04 1.34
C ASP A 30 7.17 0.67 0.53
N PHE A 31 7.48 1.46 -0.51
CA PHE A 31 6.50 2.05 -1.42
C PHE A 31 5.75 1.00 -2.26
N ARG A 32 6.47 0.05 -2.86
CA ARG A 32 5.91 -1.06 -3.63
C ARG A 32 4.96 -1.89 -2.77
N TYR A 33 5.38 -2.26 -1.57
CA TYR A 33 4.51 -2.99 -0.64
C TYR A 33 3.28 -2.18 -0.26
N GLY A 34 3.44 -0.86 -0.07
CA GLY A 34 2.31 0.04 0.14
C GLY A 34 1.30 -0.01 -1.00
N MET A 35 1.77 0.08 -2.26
CA MET A 35 0.89 -0.06 -3.41
C MET A 35 0.14 -1.40 -3.43
N GLU A 36 0.82 -2.51 -3.11
CA GLU A 36 0.20 -3.85 -3.04
C GLU A 36 -0.92 -3.92 -1.99
N VAL A 37 -0.79 -3.18 -0.88
CA VAL A 37 -1.83 -3.03 0.15
C VAL A 37 -2.97 -2.15 -0.36
N GLU A 38 -2.67 -0.97 -0.90
CA GLU A 38 -3.69 0.01 -1.31
C GLU A 38 -4.54 -0.46 -2.50
N TYR A 39 -4.10 -1.47 -3.27
CA TYR A 39 -4.95 -2.11 -4.28
C TYR A 39 -6.17 -2.83 -3.68
N GLU A 40 -6.22 -3.09 -2.37
CA GLU A 40 -7.43 -3.57 -1.70
C GLU A 40 -8.59 -2.56 -1.81
N HIS A 41 -8.28 -1.26 -1.97
CA HIS A 41 -9.26 -0.19 -2.18
C HIS A 41 -9.55 0.07 -3.68
N GLY A 42 -9.30 -0.94 -4.52
CA GLY A 42 -9.55 -0.93 -5.95
C GLY A 42 -10.75 -1.80 -6.35
N THR A 43 -10.65 -2.36 -7.56
CA THR A 43 -11.70 -3.18 -8.19
C THR A 43 -11.99 -4.49 -7.45
N HIS A 44 -11.15 -4.86 -6.48
CA HIS A 44 -11.32 -6.04 -5.64
C HIS A 44 -12.63 -6.00 -4.83
N ASP A 45 -12.97 -4.85 -4.26
CA ASP A 45 -14.22 -4.63 -3.53
C ASP A 45 -15.00 -3.47 -4.17
N PRO A 46 -16.02 -3.75 -5.01
CA PRO A 46 -16.82 -2.72 -5.65
C PRO A 46 -17.52 -1.75 -4.69
N GLN A 47 -17.79 -2.16 -3.43
CA GLN A 47 -18.45 -1.30 -2.46
C GLN A 47 -17.51 -0.20 -1.93
N THR A 48 -16.21 -0.49 -1.86
CA THR A 48 -15.20 0.42 -1.33
C THR A 48 -14.15 0.83 -2.37
N ASN A 49 -14.42 0.57 -3.66
CA ASN A 49 -13.54 0.93 -4.77
C ASN A 49 -13.43 2.45 -4.93
N VAL A 50 -12.30 3.01 -4.51
CA VAL A 50 -12.00 4.45 -4.66
C VAL A 50 -10.87 4.74 -5.64
N THR A 51 -10.09 3.73 -6.02
CA THR A 51 -8.93 3.89 -6.91
C THR A 51 -9.18 3.43 -8.33
N ASN A 52 -10.17 2.56 -8.54
CA ASN A 52 -10.40 1.83 -9.78
C ASN A 52 -9.13 1.15 -10.32
N ASP A 53 -8.28 0.64 -9.42
CA ASP A 53 -6.98 0.05 -9.75
C ASP A 53 -6.02 1.01 -10.48
N ASP A 54 -6.27 2.32 -10.46
CA ASP A 54 -5.40 3.32 -11.09
C ASP A 54 -4.06 3.39 -10.32
N PRO A 55 -2.93 3.07 -10.97
CA PRO A 55 -1.65 2.96 -10.29
C PRO A 55 -1.16 4.29 -9.73
N LEU A 56 -1.54 5.44 -10.30
CA LEU A 56 -1.15 6.75 -9.81
C LEU A 56 -1.98 7.17 -8.60
N ILE A 57 -3.28 6.86 -8.58
CA ILE A 57 -4.14 7.10 -7.40
C ILE A 57 -3.69 6.19 -6.25
N THR A 58 -3.54 4.89 -6.50
CA THR A 58 -3.04 3.92 -5.52
C THR A 58 -1.66 4.33 -4.99
N GLY A 59 -0.73 4.71 -5.86
CA GLY A 59 0.60 5.19 -5.46
C GLY A 59 0.56 6.47 -4.62
N LYS A 60 -0.36 7.40 -4.91
CA LYS A 60 -0.52 8.63 -4.10
C LYS A 60 -1.03 8.34 -2.69
N ILE A 61 -1.97 7.40 -2.54
CA ILE A 61 -2.43 6.96 -1.22
C ILE A 61 -1.26 6.32 -0.47
N ALA A 62 -0.51 5.45 -1.15
CA ALA A 62 0.63 4.80 -0.53
C ALA A 62 1.70 5.79 -0.05
N TRP A 63 1.97 6.80 -0.88
CA TRP A 63 2.86 7.90 -0.55
C TRP A 63 2.36 8.76 0.62
N ALA A 64 1.04 9.05 0.67
CA ALA A 64 0.46 9.85 1.75
C ALA A 64 0.72 9.22 3.12
N HIS A 65 0.49 7.90 3.26
CA HIS A 65 0.77 7.18 4.50
C HIS A 65 2.25 7.13 4.86
N LEU A 66 3.13 6.93 3.87
CA LEU A 66 4.58 6.97 4.10
C LEU A 66 5.10 8.36 4.49
N LYS A 67 4.36 9.44 4.22
CA LYS A 67 4.66 10.80 4.71
C LYS A 67 4.24 11.00 6.17
N GLU A 68 3.27 10.24 6.66
CA GLU A 68 2.89 10.26 8.07
C GLU A 68 3.98 9.57 8.91
N TYR A 69 4.36 8.35 8.51
CA TYR A 69 5.47 7.61 9.12
C TYR A 69 6.21 6.76 8.07
N PRO A 70 7.55 6.79 7.99
CA PRO A 70 8.29 6.00 7.00
C PRO A 70 8.13 4.47 7.15
N ASP A 71 7.73 4.00 8.33
CA ASP A 71 7.49 2.57 8.65
C ASP A 71 5.99 2.20 8.68
N TYR A 72 5.10 3.05 8.16
CA TYR A 72 3.64 2.91 8.21
C TYR A 72 3.17 1.48 7.92
N TYR A 73 3.56 0.91 6.78
CA TYR A 73 3.12 -0.40 6.34
C TYR A 73 3.64 -1.57 7.18
N LYS A 74 4.75 -1.38 7.91
CA LYS A 74 5.25 -2.37 8.87
C LYS A 74 4.33 -2.41 10.09
N ARG A 75 3.87 -1.24 10.55
CA ARG A 75 2.90 -1.10 11.65
C ARG A 75 1.53 -1.63 11.26
N LEU A 76 1.04 -1.27 10.07
CA LEU A 76 -0.23 -1.75 9.54
C LEU A 76 -0.26 -3.27 9.50
N ARG A 77 0.77 -3.91 8.93
CA ARG A 77 0.87 -5.38 8.85
C ARG A 77 0.76 -6.04 10.22
N ALA A 78 1.41 -5.47 11.25
CA ALA A 78 1.33 -6.01 12.61
C ALA A 78 -0.10 -5.92 13.18
N MET A 79 -0.74 -4.75 13.03
CA MET A 79 -2.12 -4.53 13.47
C MET A 79 -3.12 -5.45 12.74
N GLU A 80 -2.98 -5.63 11.43
CA GLU A 80 -3.83 -6.51 10.63
C GLU A 80 -3.69 -7.97 11.05
N ALA A 81 -2.46 -8.43 11.32
CA ALA A 81 -2.22 -9.80 11.79
C ALA A 81 -2.87 -10.06 13.16
N GLU A 82 -2.83 -9.07 14.06
CA GLU A 82 -3.54 -9.14 15.35
C GLU A 82 -5.06 -9.23 15.15
N ALA A 83 -5.62 -8.43 14.23
CA ALA A 83 -7.03 -8.44 13.90
C ALA A 83 -7.48 -9.77 13.26
N GLU A 84 -6.69 -10.31 12.32
CA GLU A 84 -6.95 -11.61 11.68
C GLU A 84 -6.96 -12.74 12.72
N ALA A 85 -5.97 -12.76 13.62
CA ALA A 85 -5.91 -13.74 14.70
C ALA A 85 -7.10 -13.64 15.67
N TYR A 86 -7.56 -12.42 15.96
CA TYR A 86 -8.75 -12.20 16.79
C TYR A 86 -10.02 -12.76 16.12
N TRP A 87 -10.27 -12.41 14.86
CA TRP A 87 -11.48 -12.85 14.15
C TRP A 87 -11.47 -14.35 13.83
N SER A 88 -10.30 -14.92 13.50
CA SER A 88 -10.16 -16.37 13.31
C SER A 88 -10.57 -17.15 14.55
N LYS A 89 -10.14 -16.71 15.75
CA LYS A 89 -10.55 -17.34 17.02
C LYS A 89 -12.04 -17.17 17.34
N LYS A 90 -12.63 -16.05 16.97
CA LYS A 90 -14.05 -15.77 17.24
C LYS A 90 -14.98 -16.55 16.30
N ASN A 91 -14.51 -16.87 15.11
CA ASN A 91 -15.25 -17.58 14.06
C ASN A 91 -14.93 -19.08 14.02
N ALA A 92 -14.06 -19.59 14.91
CA ALA A 92 -13.73 -21.01 15.10
C ALA A 92 -14.64 -21.64 16.17
#